data_AF-A0A7S0FSJ6-F1
#
_entry.id   AF-A0A7S0FSJ6-F1
#
_cell.length_a   1.000
_cell.length_b   1.000
_cell.length_c   1.000
_cell.angle_alpha   90.00
_cell.angle_beta   90.00
_cell.angle_gamma   90.00
#
_symmetry.space_group_name_H-M   'P 1'
#
loop_
_entity.id
_entity.type
_entity.pdbx_description
1 polymer ?
#
loop_
_entity_poly.entity_id
_entity_poly.type
_entity_poly.pdbx_seq_one_letter_code
_entity_poly.pdbx_strand_id
1 'polypeptide(L)'
;TNIATVMSHHIDEMNHRRRSGSSLRLILAWLATLILSVKGQLSGSTMVVADAAAIGVGAVCGALCRHHVGQSVTKQIAKDPKRFGHLTGWHTAGINVLGSFVLGGVFASPVVSAAAESAPSSTAATSAASKVPTSFGLTARAKLLMGVGFCGSFTTFSTYSVDIVNMIGRGEAARALGYVAVNNVGGISAAAAGMLLVRKLIAGK
;
A
#
# COMPACT_ATOMS: atom_id res chain seq x y z
N THR A 1 49.41 7.50 20.56
CA THR A 1 48.14 6.89 21.03
C THR A 1 47.74 5.83 20.02
N ASN A 2 47.52 4.58 20.44
CA ASN A 2 47.29 3.46 19.52
C ASN A 2 45.92 3.63 18.80
N ILE A 3 45.84 3.26 17.52
CA ILE A 3 44.63 3.34 16.68
C ILE A 3 43.45 2.63 17.35
N ALA A 4 43.71 1.56 18.10
CA ALA A 4 42.71 0.86 18.90
C ALA A 4 42.03 1.75 19.97
N THR A 5 42.79 2.67 20.59
CA THR A 5 42.28 3.61 21.60
C THR A 5 41.45 4.74 20.98
N VAL A 6 41.81 5.16 19.77
CA VAL A 6 41.04 6.16 19.01
C VAL A 6 39.71 5.55 18.54
N MET A 7 39.73 4.30 18.09
CA MET A 7 38.52 3.58 17.67
C MET A 7 37.58 3.27 18.84
N SER A 8 38.09 2.90 20.03
CA SER A 8 37.22 2.64 21.18
C SER A 8 36.52 3.92 21.65
N HIS A 9 37.23 5.04 21.66
CA HIS A 9 36.64 6.34 22.00
C HIS A 9 35.56 6.77 20.99
N HIS A 10 35.77 6.48 19.69
CA HIS A 10 34.77 6.77 18.65
C HIS A 10 33.54 5.86 18.76
N ILE A 11 33.73 4.58 19.09
CA ILE A 11 32.63 3.63 19.29
C ILE A 11 31.82 3.99 20.53
N ASP A 12 32.47 4.39 21.62
CA ASP A 12 31.78 4.86 22.84
C ASP A 12 31.05 6.19 22.61
N GLU A 13 31.62 7.12 21.85
CA GLU A 13 30.95 8.37 21.49
C GLU A 13 29.72 8.11 20.60
N MET A 14 29.81 7.18 19.64
CA MET A 14 28.66 6.77 18.82
C MET A 14 27.59 6.08 19.67
N ASN A 15 27.98 5.20 20.60
CA ASN A 15 27.05 4.54 21.52
C ASN A 15 26.38 5.54 22.48
N HIS A 16 27.09 6.58 22.90
CA HIS A 16 26.57 7.66 23.73
C HIS A 16 25.56 8.55 22.97
N ARG A 17 25.82 8.83 21.68
CA ARG A 17 24.88 9.54 20.78
C ARG A 17 23.64 8.72 20.44
N ARG A 18 23.76 7.38 20.41
CA ARG A 18 22.65 6.44 20.22
C ARG A 18 21.73 6.36 21.45
N ARG A 19 22.26 6.58 22.66
CA ARG A 19 21.48 6.64 23.93
C ARG A 19 20.87 8.00 24.23
N SER A 20 21.35 9.09 23.63
CA SER A 20 20.91 10.46 23.94
C SER A 20 19.84 10.98 22.97
N GLY A 21 18.56 10.63 23.19
CA GLY A 21 17.37 11.38 22.72
C GLY A 21 17.26 11.77 21.23
N SER A 22 18.11 11.21 20.37
CA SER A 22 18.37 11.67 19.01
C SER A 22 17.31 11.22 18.01
N SER A 23 16.51 10.22 18.34
CA SER A 23 15.40 9.72 17.52
C SER A 23 14.39 10.82 17.18
N LEU A 24 14.07 11.70 18.14
CA LEU A 24 13.12 12.79 17.89
C LEU A 24 13.67 13.82 16.90
N ARG A 25 14.95 14.19 17.02
CA ARG A 25 15.59 15.15 16.11
C ARG A 25 15.71 14.58 14.69
N LEU A 26 15.97 13.29 14.55
CA LEU A 26 16.01 12.59 13.27
C LEU A 26 14.62 12.50 12.63
N ILE A 27 13.58 12.19 13.41
CA ILE A 27 12.19 12.18 12.94
C ILE A 27 11.79 13.58 12.46
N LEU A 28 12.09 14.61 13.24
CA LEU A 28 11.77 16.00 12.89
C LEU A 28 12.51 16.47 11.64
N ALA A 29 13.80 16.12 11.49
CA ALA A 29 14.57 16.42 10.29
C ALA A 29 13.98 15.72 9.05
N TRP A 30 13.63 14.44 9.18
CA TRP A 30 12.99 13.68 8.09
C TRP A 30 11.62 14.27 7.70
N LEU A 31 10.80 14.65 8.68
CA LEU A 31 9.53 15.33 8.44
C LEU A 31 9.72 16.68 7.74
N ALA A 32 10.72 17.47 8.13
CA ALA A 32 11.01 18.76 7.49
C ALA A 32 11.45 18.58 6.02
N THR A 33 12.32 17.60 5.74
CA THR A 33 12.71 17.26 4.37
C THR A 33 11.53 16.78 3.53
N LEU A 34 10.65 15.95 4.11
CA LEU A 34 9.42 15.50 3.46
C LEU A 34 8.51 16.68 3.09
N ILE A 35 8.29 17.61 4.02
CA ILE A 35 7.45 18.81 3.79
C ILE A 35 8.01 19.68 2.65
N LEU A 36 9.33 19.92 2.64
CA LEU A 36 9.99 20.71 1.59
C LEU A 36 9.92 20.02 0.22
N SER A 37 10.08 18.70 0.18
CA SER A 37 9.95 17.89 -1.04
C SER A 37 8.53 17.95 -1.61
N VAL A 38 7.50 17.83 -0.76
CA VAL A 38 6.09 17.92 -1.15
C VAL A 38 5.76 19.31 -1.72
N LYS A 39 6.25 20.38 -1.10
CA LYS A 39 6.08 21.76 -1.62
C LYS A 39 6.72 21.93 -3.01
N GLY A 40 7.90 21.37 -3.22
CA GLY A 40 8.57 21.39 -4.54
C GLY A 40 7.78 20.67 -5.63
N GLN A 41 7.11 19.55 -5.30
CA GLN A 41 6.29 18.81 -6.25
C GLN A 41 4.97 19.49 -6.59
N LEU A 42 4.37 20.25 -5.66
CA LEU A 42 3.10 20.97 -5.85
C LEU A 42 3.21 22.17 -6.81
N SER A 43 4.41 22.60 -7.18
CA SER A 43 4.62 23.77 -8.06
C SER A 43 4.46 23.49 -9.56
N GLY A 44 4.20 22.24 -9.97
CA GLY A 44 3.96 21.84 -11.37
C GLY A 44 2.48 21.61 -11.67
N SER A 45 1.77 22.63 -12.16
CA SER A 45 0.34 22.80 -11.87
C SER A 45 -0.69 21.91 -12.60
N THR A 46 -0.35 21.21 -13.69
CA THR A 46 -1.39 20.51 -14.48
C THR A 46 -1.29 18.99 -14.42
N MET A 47 -0.09 18.42 -14.53
CA MET A 47 0.11 16.96 -14.38
C MET A 47 -0.16 16.49 -12.96
N VAL A 48 0.19 17.30 -11.95
CA VAL A 48 -0.05 16.99 -10.52
C VAL A 48 -1.55 16.91 -10.22
N VAL A 49 -2.37 17.76 -10.83
CA VAL A 49 -3.83 17.79 -10.58
C VAL A 49 -4.52 16.56 -11.15
N ALA A 50 -4.18 16.14 -12.38
CA ALA A 50 -4.78 14.95 -12.98
C ALA A 50 -4.40 13.67 -12.22
N ASP A 51 -3.14 13.57 -11.79
CA ASP A 51 -2.65 12.44 -11.01
C ASP A 51 -3.27 12.41 -9.60
N ALA A 52 -3.38 13.57 -8.95
CA ALA A 52 -4.09 13.72 -7.67
C ALA A 52 -5.58 13.39 -7.80
N ALA A 53 -6.24 13.81 -8.87
CA ALA A 53 -7.65 13.48 -9.13
C ALA A 53 -7.83 11.97 -9.32
N ALA A 54 -6.96 11.31 -10.07
CA ALA A 54 -6.98 9.86 -10.25
C ALA A 54 -6.86 9.12 -8.91
N ILE A 55 -5.90 9.52 -8.07
CA ILE A 55 -5.73 8.97 -6.71
C ILE A 55 -6.99 9.24 -5.87
N GLY A 56 -7.50 10.47 -5.88
CA GLY A 56 -8.66 10.89 -5.09
C GLY A 56 -9.92 10.12 -5.43
N VAL A 57 -10.25 9.97 -6.73
CA VAL A 57 -11.39 9.17 -7.18
C VAL A 57 -11.26 7.72 -6.74
N GLY A 58 -10.09 7.11 -6.98
CA GLY A 58 -9.83 5.75 -6.51
C GLY A 58 -10.00 5.62 -5.00
N ALA A 59 -9.46 6.57 -4.23
CA ALA A 59 -9.53 6.57 -2.77
C ALA A 59 -10.97 6.66 -2.25
N VAL A 60 -11.81 7.51 -2.83
CA VAL A 60 -13.23 7.60 -2.47
C VAL A 60 -13.93 6.28 -2.77
N CYS A 61 -13.76 5.72 -3.97
CA CYS A 61 -14.36 4.44 -4.35
C CYS A 61 -13.93 3.31 -3.41
N GLY A 62 -12.64 3.17 -3.12
CA GLY A 62 -12.13 2.12 -2.24
C GLY A 62 -12.65 2.24 -0.80
N ALA A 63 -12.72 3.46 -0.26
CA ALA A 63 -13.23 3.71 1.08
C ALA A 63 -14.71 3.36 1.20
N LEU A 64 -15.52 3.76 0.20
CA LEU A 64 -16.95 3.42 0.14
C LEU A 64 -17.17 1.91 0.00
N CYS A 65 -16.40 1.23 -0.86
CA CYS A 65 -16.46 -0.22 -0.98
C CYS A 65 -16.16 -0.92 0.35
N ARG A 66 -15.07 -0.53 1.03
CA ARG A 66 -14.73 -1.09 2.35
C ARG A 66 -15.85 -0.85 3.36
N HIS A 67 -16.39 0.36 3.40
CA HIS A 67 -17.48 0.73 4.30
C HIS A 67 -18.74 -0.12 4.04
N HIS A 68 -19.16 -0.24 2.79
CA HIS A 68 -20.34 -1.01 2.42
C HIS A 68 -20.18 -2.52 2.69
N VAL A 69 -19.00 -3.10 2.45
CA VAL A 69 -18.72 -4.50 2.81
C VAL A 69 -18.83 -4.69 4.32
N GLY A 70 -18.17 -3.82 5.11
CA GLY A 70 -18.26 -3.88 6.57
C GLY A 70 -19.69 -3.76 7.09
N GLN A 71 -20.47 -2.81 6.56
CA GLN A 71 -21.88 -2.64 6.92
C GLN A 71 -22.73 -3.85 6.51
N SER A 72 -22.51 -4.41 5.33
CA SER A 72 -23.28 -5.55 4.83
C SER A 72 -23.05 -6.79 5.69
N VAL A 73 -21.79 -7.08 6.03
CA VAL A 73 -21.44 -8.20 6.90
C VAL A 73 -22.01 -7.99 8.30
N THR A 74 -21.89 -6.78 8.85
CA THR A 74 -22.46 -6.45 10.18
C THR A 74 -23.98 -6.67 10.20
N LYS A 75 -24.70 -6.21 9.16
CA LYS A 75 -26.14 -6.42 9.01
C LYS A 75 -26.50 -7.91 8.89
N GLN A 76 -25.71 -8.70 8.17
CA GLN A 76 -25.93 -10.14 8.04
C GLN A 76 -25.71 -10.88 9.35
N ILE A 77 -24.66 -10.53 10.10
CA ILE A 77 -24.39 -11.08 11.43
C ILE A 77 -25.54 -10.77 12.39
N ALA A 78 -26.05 -9.54 12.37
CA ALA A 78 -27.18 -9.14 13.22
C ALA A 78 -28.47 -9.92 12.90
N LYS A 79 -28.71 -10.28 11.64
CA LYS A 79 -29.88 -11.05 11.22
C LYS A 79 -29.82 -12.51 11.68
N ASP A 80 -28.67 -13.14 11.58
CA ASP A 80 -28.47 -14.54 11.98
C ASP A 80 -27.08 -14.75 12.62
N PRO A 81 -26.95 -14.48 13.93
CA PRO A 81 -25.68 -14.59 14.64
C PRO A 81 -25.14 -16.02 14.67
N LYS A 82 -26.02 -17.03 14.68
CA LYS A 82 -25.62 -18.45 14.73
C LYS A 82 -24.94 -18.86 13.44
N ARG A 83 -25.43 -18.37 12.29
CA ARG A 83 -24.87 -18.69 10.98
C ARG A 83 -23.66 -17.84 10.62
N PHE A 84 -23.71 -16.53 10.87
CA PHE A 84 -22.71 -15.58 10.38
C PHE A 84 -21.75 -15.05 11.45
N GLY A 85 -21.94 -15.36 12.73
CA GLY A 85 -21.09 -14.84 13.82
C GLY A 85 -19.60 -15.07 13.64
N HIS A 86 -19.21 -16.15 12.95
CA HIS A 86 -17.82 -16.44 12.58
C HIS A 86 -17.18 -15.39 11.64
N LEU A 87 -17.97 -14.59 10.91
CA LEU A 87 -17.48 -13.52 10.03
C LEU A 87 -17.11 -12.23 10.79
N THR A 88 -17.41 -12.16 12.09
CA THR A 88 -17.07 -11.01 12.94
C THR A 88 -15.55 -10.81 12.93
N GLY A 89 -15.10 -9.64 12.46
CA GLY A 89 -13.69 -9.30 12.24
C GLY A 89 -13.07 -9.90 10.96
N TRP A 90 -13.46 -11.11 10.55
CA TRP A 90 -12.85 -11.80 9.39
C TRP A 90 -13.09 -11.14 8.04
N HIS A 91 -14.13 -10.30 7.91
CA HIS A 91 -14.37 -9.51 6.70
C HIS A 91 -13.22 -8.53 6.40
N THR A 92 -12.58 -7.95 7.41
CA THR A 92 -11.40 -7.09 7.24
C THR A 92 -10.22 -7.87 6.66
N ALA A 93 -9.97 -9.09 7.13
CA ALA A 93 -8.97 -9.97 6.52
C ALA A 93 -9.30 -10.27 5.06
N GLY A 94 -10.56 -10.57 4.74
CA GLY A 94 -11.02 -10.79 3.36
C GLY A 94 -10.79 -9.57 2.46
N ILE A 95 -11.09 -8.37 2.95
CA ILE A 95 -10.83 -7.10 2.27
C ILE A 95 -9.33 -6.93 1.97
N ASN A 96 -8.47 -7.15 2.97
CA ASN A 96 -7.01 -6.99 2.83
C ASN A 96 -6.41 -8.00 1.84
N VAL A 97 -6.84 -9.27 1.90
CA VAL A 97 -6.38 -10.33 1.00
C VAL A 97 -6.82 -10.06 -0.44
N LEU A 98 -8.10 -9.69 -0.64
CA LEU A 98 -8.62 -9.34 -1.96
C LEU A 98 -7.92 -8.11 -2.55
N GLY A 99 -7.74 -7.06 -1.74
CA GLY A 99 -7.01 -5.87 -2.19
C GLY A 99 -5.56 -6.17 -2.54
N SER A 100 -4.90 -7.07 -1.80
CA SER A 100 -3.54 -7.53 -2.13
C SER A 100 -3.48 -8.25 -3.48
N PHE A 101 -4.47 -9.10 -3.79
CA PHE A 101 -4.60 -9.74 -5.10
C PHE A 101 -4.73 -8.72 -6.23
N VAL A 102 -5.66 -7.76 -6.08
CA VAL A 102 -5.89 -6.70 -7.08
C VAL A 102 -4.62 -5.87 -7.27
N LEU A 103 -3.98 -5.44 -6.19
CA LEU A 103 -2.77 -4.64 -6.24
C LEU A 103 -1.61 -5.40 -6.91
N GLY A 104 -1.47 -6.70 -6.65
CA GLY A 104 -0.52 -7.56 -7.34
C GLY A 104 -0.74 -7.57 -8.85
N GLY A 105 -1.98 -7.74 -9.30
CA GLY A 105 -2.32 -7.67 -10.72
C GLY A 105 -2.02 -6.30 -11.35
N VAL A 106 -2.40 -5.21 -10.68
CA VAL A 106 -2.11 -3.83 -11.12
C VAL A 106 -0.61 -3.60 -11.27
N PHE A 107 0.20 -4.11 -10.33
CA PHE A 107 1.65 -3.95 -10.36
C PHE A 107 2.30 -4.73 -11.51
N ALA A 108 1.83 -5.96 -11.77
CA ALA A 108 2.34 -6.80 -12.85
C ALA A 108 1.91 -6.32 -14.26
N SER A 109 0.86 -5.51 -14.37
CA SER A 109 0.43 -4.98 -15.67
C SER A 109 1.50 -4.06 -16.26
N PRO A 110 1.89 -4.21 -17.53
CA PRO A 110 2.80 -3.27 -18.18
C PRO A 110 2.17 -1.88 -18.27
N VAL A 111 3.01 -0.84 -18.29
CA VAL A 111 2.56 0.54 -18.50
C VAL A 111 2.47 0.78 -20.00
N VAL A 112 1.27 1.07 -20.48
CA VAL A 112 1.07 1.50 -21.87
C VAL A 112 1.13 3.01 -21.92
N SER A 113 1.91 3.53 -22.86
CA SER A 113 1.93 4.97 -23.14
C SER A 113 0.55 5.36 -23.63
N ALA A 114 -0.11 6.25 -22.90
CA ALA A 114 -1.35 6.87 -23.34
C ALA A 114 -1.01 7.89 -24.45
N ALA A 115 -0.60 7.41 -25.63
CA ALA A 115 -0.44 8.20 -26.83
C ALA A 115 -1.84 8.50 -27.42
N ALA A 116 -2.73 9.12 -26.64
CA ALA A 116 -4.06 9.50 -27.13
C ALA A 116 -4.84 10.50 -26.25
N GLU A 117 -4.25 11.18 -25.25
CA GLU A 117 -4.97 12.24 -24.53
C GLU A 117 -4.10 13.48 -24.37
N SER A 118 -4.13 14.29 -25.45
CA SER A 118 -3.80 15.73 -25.54
C SER A 118 -2.48 16.21 -24.91
N ALA A 119 -1.50 16.50 -25.76
CA ALA A 119 -0.29 17.26 -25.43
C ALA A 119 -0.63 18.71 -24.95
N PRO A 120 0.28 19.42 -24.24
CA PRO A 120 1.57 19.86 -24.78
C PRO A 120 2.82 19.47 -23.96
N SER A 121 3.90 19.18 -24.71
CA SER A 121 5.36 19.26 -24.44
C SER A 121 5.82 19.74 -23.05
N SER A 122 6.85 19.26 -22.37
CA SER A 122 8.14 18.60 -22.68
C SER A 122 8.73 18.21 -21.30
N THR A 123 9.46 17.12 -21.08
CA THR A 123 10.90 16.97 -21.32
C THR A 123 11.28 15.54 -20.92
N ALA A 124 12.14 14.91 -21.71
CA ALA A 124 12.55 13.53 -21.60
C ALA A 124 13.25 13.16 -20.27
N ALA A 125 12.92 11.98 -19.75
CA ALA A 125 13.82 11.19 -18.93
C ALA A 125 13.81 9.75 -19.44
N THR A 126 14.97 9.34 -19.92
CA THR A 126 15.35 8.10 -20.60
C THR A 126 14.93 6.85 -19.83
N SER A 127 14.24 5.93 -20.51
CA SER A 127 14.43 4.50 -20.26
C SER A 127 14.28 3.75 -21.57
N ALA A 128 15.35 3.04 -21.93
CA ALA A 128 15.42 2.16 -23.08
C ALA A 128 14.44 1.00 -22.87
N ALA A 129 13.20 1.19 -23.34
CA ALA A 129 12.17 0.17 -23.34
C ALA A 129 12.16 -0.50 -24.71
N SER A 130 12.44 -1.80 -24.67
CA SER A 130 12.20 -2.78 -25.74
C SER A 130 10.96 -2.42 -26.56
N LYS A 131 11.17 -2.30 -27.86
CA LYS A 131 10.16 -2.04 -28.89
C LYS A 131 9.22 -3.26 -29.00
N VAL A 132 8.27 -3.39 -28.08
CA VAL A 132 7.11 -4.28 -28.21
C VAL A 132 5.88 -3.38 -28.16
N PRO A 133 5.06 -3.30 -29.23
CA PRO A 133 3.79 -2.62 -29.18
C PRO A 133 2.83 -3.48 -28.34
N THR A 134 2.88 -3.35 -27.01
CA THR A 134 1.89 -4.01 -26.16
C THR A 134 0.58 -3.24 -26.27
N SER A 135 -0.39 -3.78 -27.02
CA SER A 135 -1.78 -3.30 -27.05
C SER A 135 -2.54 -3.53 -25.73
N PHE A 136 -1.88 -4.12 -24.73
CA PHE A 136 -2.46 -4.56 -23.47
C PHE A 136 -1.63 -4.06 -22.28
N GLY A 137 -2.28 -3.37 -21.34
CA GLY A 137 -1.71 -2.92 -20.08
C GLY A 137 -2.51 -1.76 -19.47
N LEU A 138 -1.96 -1.11 -18.45
CA LEU A 138 -2.60 0.01 -17.75
C LEU A 138 -1.83 1.31 -18.01
N THR A 139 -2.55 2.42 -18.13
CA THR A 139 -1.90 3.74 -18.15
C THR A 139 -1.31 4.06 -16.77
N ALA A 140 -0.35 4.98 -16.70
CA ALA A 140 0.23 5.42 -15.42
C ALA A 140 -0.86 5.94 -14.45
N ARG A 141 -1.83 6.70 -14.97
CA ARG A 141 -2.97 7.21 -14.19
C ARG A 141 -3.90 6.11 -13.71
N ALA A 142 -4.18 5.09 -14.54
CA ALA A 142 -4.97 3.94 -14.11
C ALA A 142 -4.28 3.17 -12.97
N LYS A 143 -2.94 3.05 -13.00
CA LYS A 143 -2.18 2.47 -11.89
C LYS A 143 -2.25 3.31 -10.61
N LEU A 144 -2.21 4.64 -10.71
CA LEU A 144 -2.39 5.53 -9.56
C LEU A 144 -3.80 5.41 -8.97
N LEU A 145 -4.83 5.44 -9.82
CA LEU A 145 -6.22 5.30 -9.42
C LEU A 145 -6.47 3.96 -8.73
N MET A 146 -6.04 2.86 -9.33
CA MET A 146 -6.32 1.52 -8.81
C MET A 146 -5.42 1.12 -7.65
N GLY A 147 -4.12 1.42 -7.75
CA GLY A 147 -3.13 1.00 -6.76
C GLY A 147 -3.14 1.90 -5.53
N VAL A 148 -2.77 3.17 -5.73
CA VAL A 148 -2.64 4.14 -4.62
C VAL A 148 -4.01 4.57 -4.11
N GLY A 149 -4.92 4.92 -5.02
CA GLY A 149 -6.28 5.34 -4.67
C GLY A 149 -7.11 4.19 -4.09
N PHE A 150 -7.62 3.34 -4.98
CA PHE A 150 -8.60 2.31 -4.64
C PHE A 150 -8.04 1.28 -3.65
N CYS A 151 -6.97 0.55 -3.99
CA CYS A 151 -6.45 -0.48 -3.10
C CYS A 151 -5.93 0.11 -1.78
N GLY A 152 -5.36 1.32 -1.82
CA GLY A 152 -4.88 2.02 -0.64
C GLY A 152 -5.97 2.36 0.38
N SER A 153 -7.18 2.75 -0.06
CA SER A 153 -8.29 3.07 0.83
C SER A 153 -9.27 1.91 1.07
N PHE A 154 -9.32 0.96 0.14
CA PHE A 154 -10.10 -0.28 0.24
C PHE A 154 -9.50 -1.21 1.29
N THR A 155 -8.18 -1.37 1.33
CA THR A 155 -7.51 -2.17 2.37
C THR A 155 -7.28 -1.34 3.63
N THR A 156 -7.06 -2.00 4.77
CA THR A 156 -6.83 -1.30 6.04
C THR A 156 -5.93 -2.08 6.99
N PHE A 157 -4.81 -1.46 7.36
CA PHE A 157 -3.92 -1.95 8.40
C PHE A 157 -4.36 -1.51 9.81
N SER A 158 -4.95 -0.33 9.94
CA SER A 158 -5.37 0.22 11.22
C SER A 158 -6.51 -0.58 11.85
N THR A 159 -7.55 -0.93 11.09
CA THR A 159 -8.63 -1.78 11.58
C THR A 159 -8.11 -3.18 11.93
N TYR A 160 -7.26 -3.76 11.06
CA TYR A 160 -6.59 -5.03 11.32
C TYR A 160 -5.82 -5.02 12.65
N SER A 161 -5.11 -3.94 12.96
CA SER A 161 -4.33 -3.80 14.20
C SER A 161 -5.23 -3.73 15.44
N VAL A 162 -6.30 -2.93 15.38
CA VAL A 162 -7.29 -2.82 16.46
C VAL A 162 -7.99 -4.16 16.71
N ASP A 163 -8.33 -4.90 15.66
CA ASP A 163 -8.94 -6.23 15.77
C ASP A 163 -8.04 -7.21 16.53
N ILE A 164 -6.73 -7.19 16.27
CA ILE A 164 -5.75 -8.04 16.97
C ILE A 164 -5.68 -7.68 18.46
N VAL A 165 -5.56 -6.39 18.77
CA VAL A 165 -5.50 -5.92 20.15
C VAL A 165 -6.77 -6.32 20.90
N ASN A 166 -7.93 -6.18 20.26
CA ASN A 166 -9.21 -6.61 20.83
C ASN A 166 -9.28 -8.13 21.04
N MET A 167 -8.80 -8.95 20.09
CA MET A 167 -8.76 -10.40 20.26
C MET A 167 -7.85 -10.82 21.42
N ILE A 168 -6.66 -10.21 21.54
CA ILE A 168 -5.75 -10.47 22.67
C ILE A 168 -6.40 -10.03 23.99
N GLY A 169 -7.03 -8.86 24.02
CA GLY A 169 -7.74 -8.37 25.21
C GLY A 169 -8.89 -9.27 25.67
N ARG A 170 -9.50 -10.04 24.77
CA ARG A 170 -10.51 -11.08 25.08
C ARG A 170 -9.91 -12.44 25.45
N GLY A 171 -8.59 -12.58 25.48
CA GLY A 171 -7.90 -13.86 25.72
C GLY A 171 -7.89 -14.80 24.50
N GLU A 172 -8.29 -14.34 23.31
CA GLU A 172 -8.39 -15.14 22.09
C GLU A 172 -7.07 -15.20 21.31
N ALA A 173 -5.95 -15.54 21.98
CA ALA A 173 -4.61 -15.47 21.39
C ALA A 173 -4.44 -16.33 20.13
N ALA A 174 -5.00 -17.55 20.12
CA ALA A 174 -4.95 -18.44 18.96
C ALA A 174 -5.67 -17.84 17.74
N ARG A 175 -6.82 -17.18 17.97
CA ARG A 175 -7.58 -16.51 16.91
C ARG A 175 -6.83 -15.29 16.38
N ALA A 176 -6.24 -14.50 17.27
CA ALA A 176 -5.39 -13.37 16.89
C ALA A 176 -4.22 -13.83 16.00
N LEU A 177 -3.54 -14.91 16.38
CA LEU A 177 -2.45 -15.47 15.58
C LEU A 177 -2.93 -15.95 14.20
N GLY A 178 -4.05 -16.66 14.13
CA GLY A 178 -4.65 -17.06 12.86
C GLY A 178 -5.02 -15.86 11.98
N TYR A 179 -5.55 -14.80 12.59
CA TYR A 179 -5.92 -13.56 11.90
C TYR A 179 -4.69 -12.80 11.34
N VAL A 180 -3.59 -12.76 12.10
CA VAL A 180 -2.27 -12.27 11.65
C VAL A 180 -1.78 -13.10 10.47
N ALA A 181 -1.80 -14.42 10.59
CA ALA A 181 -1.32 -15.32 9.55
C ALA A 181 -2.11 -15.14 8.24
N VAL A 182 -3.45 -15.06 8.31
CA VAL A 182 -4.28 -14.85 7.11
C VAL A 182 -4.01 -13.51 6.45
N ASN A 183 -3.88 -12.41 7.21
CA ASN A 183 -3.59 -11.10 6.62
C ASN A 183 -2.21 -11.07 5.96
N ASN A 184 -1.18 -11.61 6.61
CA ASN A 184 0.19 -11.52 6.11
C ASN A 184 0.49 -12.59 5.05
N VAL A 185 0.35 -13.87 5.41
CA VAL A 185 0.64 -14.98 4.49
C VAL A 185 -0.39 -15.03 3.37
N GLY A 186 -1.67 -14.88 3.70
CA GLY A 186 -2.74 -14.83 2.70
C GLY A 186 -2.62 -13.60 1.80
N GLY A 187 -2.31 -12.42 2.35
CA GLY A 187 -2.10 -11.20 1.57
C GLY A 187 -0.92 -11.33 0.60
N ILE A 188 0.24 -11.82 1.07
CA ILE A 188 1.42 -12.04 0.22
C ILE A 188 1.12 -13.05 -0.89
N SER A 189 0.49 -14.18 -0.53
CA SER A 189 0.12 -15.24 -1.48
C SER A 189 -0.87 -14.72 -2.53
N ALA A 190 -1.84 -13.91 -2.11
CA ALA A 190 -2.81 -13.29 -2.99
C ALA A 190 -2.16 -12.28 -3.94
N ALA A 191 -1.26 -11.42 -3.46
CA ALA A 191 -0.50 -10.51 -4.32
C ALA A 191 0.34 -11.28 -5.36
N ALA A 192 1.02 -12.35 -4.93
CA ALA A 192 1.75 -13.22 -5.83
C ALA A 192 0.83 -13.86 -6.89
N ALA A 193 -0.33 -14.38 -6.48
CA ALA A 193 -1.32 -14.95 -7.39
C ALA A 193 -1.84 -13.93 -8.41
N GLY A 194 -2.12 -12.69 -7.98
CA GLY A 194 -2.54 -11.59 -8.87
C GLY A 194 -1.46 -11.24 -9.89
N MET A 195 -0.20 -11.15 -9.47
CA MET A 195 0.94 -10.92 -10.37
C MET A 195 1.09 -12.06 -11.39
N LEU A 196 1.04 -13.31 -10.92
CA LEU A 196 1.18 -14.49 -11.77
C LEU A 196 0.05 -14.59 -12.79
N LEU A 197 -1.19 -14.30 -12.39
CA LEU A 197 -2.34 -14.31 -13.29
C LEU A 197 -2.14 -13.34 -14.46
N VAL A 198 -1.80 -12.08 -14.17
CA VAL A 198 -1.59 -11.06 -15.21
C VAL A 198 -0.43 -11.45 -16.12
N ARG A 199 0.69 -11.95 -15.56
CA ARG A 199 1.83 -12.42 -16.36
C ARG A 199 1.44 -13.58 -17.28
N LYS A 200 0.67 -14.56 -16.80
CA LYS A 200 0.18 -15.67 -17.63
C LYS A 200 -0.74 -15.19 -18.75
N LEU A 201 -1.64 -14.25 -18.47
CA LEU A 201 -2.54 -13.68 -19.47
C LEU A 201 -1.80 -12.89 -20.56
N ILE A 202 -0.65 -12.29 -20.22
CA ILE A 202 0.21 -11.60 -21.17
C ILE A 202 1.04 -12.58 -21.98
N ALA A 203 1.65 -13.59 -21.34
CA ALA A 203 2.51 -14.57 -21.99
C ALA A 203 1.75 -15.57 -22.89
N GLY A 204 0.46 -15.77 -22.64
CA GLY A 204 -0.42 -16.61 -23.48
C GLY A 204 -0.99 -15.90 -24.71
N LYS A 205 -0.55 -14.67 -25.00
CA LYS A 205 -0.90 -13.88 -26.19
C LYS A 205 0.34 -13.69 -27.05
#